data_AF-A0A8S3H9Q4-F1
#
_entry.id   AF-A0A8S3H9Q4-F1
#
_cell.length_a   1.000
_cell.length_b   1.000
_cell.length_c   1.000
_cell.angle_alpha   90.00
_cell.angle_beta   90.00
_cell.angle_gamma   90.00
#
_symmetry.space_group_name_H-M   'P 1'
#
loop_
_entity.id
_entity.type
_entity.pdbx_description
1 polymer ?
#
loop_
_entity_poly.entity_id
_entity_poly.type
_entity_poly.pdbx_seq_one_letter_code
_entity_poly.pdbx_strand_id
1 'polypeptide(L)'
;PDLASSHYGNNVLQYLDQNDAQFVDNKFNPQNCPQARPIETLWSILKNMVYDEGWEAKTINQLRTQPLVNKIWNQTEILGPKCTKLLDDHR
;
A
#
# COMPACT_ATOMS: atom_id res chain seq x y z
N PRO A 1 0.96 -3.52 -10.62
CA PRO A 1 1.78 -2.40 -10.09
C PRO A 1 1.31 -1.09 -10.74
N ASP A 2 1.48 0.07 -10.09
CA ASP A 2 1.40 1.35 -10.80
C ASP A 2 2.73 1.66 -11.51
N LEU A 3 2.85 2.84 -12.12
CA LEU A 3 4.04 3.25 -12.87
C LEU A 3 5.15 3.89 -12.01
N ALA A 4 5.14 3.70 -10.69
CA ALA A 4 6.28 4.11 -9.88
C ALA A 4 7.56 3.43 -10.36
N SER A 5 8.64 4.20 -10.50
CA SER A 5 9.92 3.69 -11.02
C SER A 5 10.48 2.54 -10.18
N SER A 6 10.19 2.53 -8.88
CA SER A 6 10.52 1.43 -7.96
C SER A 6 9.91 0.09 -8.35
N HIS A 7 8.73 0.06 -8.99
CA HIS A 7 8.05 -1.18 -9.37
C HIS A 7 8.62 -1.84 -10.64
N TYR A 8 9.33 -1.07 -11.48
CA TYR A 8 9.88 -1.53 -12.75
C TYR A 8 11.42 -1.53 -12.76
N GLY A 9 12.06 -1.40 -11.59
CA GLY A 9 13.51 -1.56 -11.47
C GLY A 9 13.96 -2.98 -11.82
N ASN A 10 15.16 -3.12 -12.40
CA ASN A 10 15.68 -4.41 -12.88
C ASN A 10 15.66 -5.51 -11.81
N ASN A 11 16.01 -5.17 -10.57
CA ASN A 11 15.98 -6.08 -9.43
C ASN A 11 14.55 -6.55 -9.08
N VAL A 12 13.55 -5.67 -9.21
CA VAL A 12 12.15 -6.00 -8.96
C VAL A 12 11.61 -6.90 -10.07
N LEU A 13 11.87 -6.56 -11.33
CA LEU A 13 11.44 -7.38 -12.47
C LEU A 13 12.07 -8.78 -12.43
N GLN A 14 13.37 -8.87 -12.10
CA GLN A 14 14.05 -10.15 -11.91
C GLN A 14 13.42 -10.96 -10.76
N TYR A 15 13.08 -10.32 -9.64
CA TYR A 15 12.41 -10.99 -8.54
C TYR A 15 11.02 -11.51 -8.94
N LEU A 16 10.22 -10.71 -9.65
CA LEU A 16 8.88 -11.12 -10.10
C LEU A 16 8.96 -12.32 -11.04
N ASP A 17 9.90 -12.29 -12.00
CA ASP A 17 10.17 -13.40 -12.93
C ASP A 17 10.59 -14.67 -12.19
N GLN A 18 11.56 -14.57 -11.26
CA GLN A 18 12.04 -15.70 -10.46
C GLN A 18 10.97 -16.33 -9.56
N ASN A 19 9.89 -15.61 -9.25
CA ASN A 19 8.80 -16.08 -8.40
C ASN A 19 7.51 -16.35 -9.18
N ASP A 20 7.58 -16.43 -10.52
CA ASP A 20 6.43 -16.65 -11.41
C ASP A 20 5.27 -15.67 -11.17
N ALA A 21 5.58 -14.48 -10.65
CA ALA A 21 4.60 -13.48 -10.29
C ALA A 21 4.16 -12.72 -11.54
N GLN A 22 2.90 -12.90 -11.93
CA GLN A 22 2.33 -12.19 -13.08
C GLN A 22 2.27 -10.69 -12.82
N PHE A 23 2.74 -9.88 -13.77
CA PHE A 23 2.65 -8.42 -13.71
C PHE A 23 2.36 -7.82 -15.08
N VAL A 24 1.85 -6.58 -15.09
CA VAL A 24 1.59 -5.83 -16.32
C VAL A 24 2.84 -5.04 -16.70
N ASP A 25 3.36 -5.28 -17.91
CA ASP A 25 4.47 -4.50 -18.47
C ASP A 25 4.16 -3.00 -18.48
N ASN A 26 5.19 -2.18 -18.24
CA ASN A 26 5.07 -0.72 -18.19
C ASN A 26 4.37 -0.15 -19.45
N LYS A 27 4.73 -0.64 -20.64
CA LYS A 27 4.14 -0.21 -21.92
C LYS A 27 2.63 -0.44 -22.04
N PHE A 28 2.07 -1.38 -21.27
CA PHE A 28 0.64 -1.71 -21.28
C PHE A 28 -0.10 -1.16 -20.05
N ASN A 29 0.62 -0.56 -19.11
CA ASN A 29 0.05 0.02 -17.91
C ASN A 29 -0.24 1.51 -18.14
N PRO A 30 -1.51 1.92 -18.25
CA PRO A 30 -1.85 3.29 -18.61
C PRO A 30 -1.38 4.29 -17.54
N GLN A 31 -0.77 5.38 -17.99
CA GLN A 31 -0.41 6.51 -17.14
C GLN A 31 -1.65 7.23 -16.60
N ASN A 32 -1.53 7.77 -15.38
CA ASN A 32 -2.55 8.63 -14.77
C ASN A 32 -3.96 8.03 -14.73
N CYS A 33 -4.07 6.70 -14.61
CA CYS A 33 -5.35 6.00 -14.54
C CYS A 33 -5.56 5.36 -13.15
N PRO A 34 -5.78 6.15 -12.08
CA PRO A 34 -6.00 5.62 -10.75
C PRO A 34 -7.26 4.73 -10.69
N GLN A 35 -8.29 5.04 -11.48
CA GLN A 35 -9.53 4.27 -11.55
C GLN A 35 -9.32 2.82 -12.03
N ALA A 36 -8.26 2.55 -12.80
CA ALA A 36 -7.92 1.19 -13.22
C ALA A 36 -7.24 0.37 -12.11
N ARG A 37 -6.95 0.97 -10.94
CA ARG A 37 -6.21 0.33 -9.85
C ARG A 37 -7.17 0.07 -8.69
N PRO A 38 -7.55 -1.19 -8.42
CA PRO A 38 -8.48 -1.54 -7.33
C PRO A 38 -8.05 -1.02 -5.96
N ILE A 39 -6.75 -0.87 -5.74
CA ILE A 39 -6.18 -0.34 -4.49
C ILE A 39 -6.64 1.09 -4.17
N GLU A 40 -6.93 1.91 -5.19
CA GLU A 40 -7.43 3.28 -4.99
C GLU A 40 -8.86 3.27 -4.43
N THR A 41 -9.69 2.34 -4.89
CA THR A 41 -11.04 2.12 -4.34
C THR A 41 -10.95 1.67 -2.88
N LEU A 42 -10.04 0.73 -2.59
CA LEU A 42 -9.79 0.28 -1.22
C LEU A 42 -9.38 1.44 -0.30
N TRP A 43 -8.42 2.28 -0.72
CA TRP A 43 -7.98 3.43 0.06
C TRP A 43 -9.08 4.47 0.24
N SER A 44 -9.93 4.70 -0.77
CA SER A 44 -11.07 5.60 -0.66
C SER A 44 -12.08 5.12 0.40
N ILE A 45 -12.43 3.83 0.39
CA ILE A 45 -13.33 3.23 1.39
C ILE A 45 -12.71 3.35 2.78
N LEU A 46 -11.43 2.95 2.93
CA LEU A 46 -10.74 3.03 4.21
C LEU A 46 -10.66 4.45 4.74
N LYS A 47 -10.36 5.44 3.89
CA LYS A 47 -10.32 6.85 4.28
C LYS A 47 -11.67 7.30 4.82
N ASN A 48 -12.76 6.99 4.13
CA ASN A 48 -14.11 7.36 4.58
C ASN A 48 -14.44 6.74 5.94
N MET A 49 -14.06 5.48 6.18
CA MET A 49 -14.28 4.82 7.46
C MET A 49 -13.38 5.34 8.59
N VAL A 50 -12.14 5.73 8.28
CA VAL A 50 -11.18 6.23 9.28
C VAL A 50 -11.55 7.63 9.76
N TYR A 51 -11.99 8.49 8.85
CA TYR A 51 -12.32 9.89 9.10
C TYR A 51 -13.83 10.14 9.20
N ASP A 52 -14.60 9.08 9.52
CA ASP A 52 -16.04 9.18 9.70
C ASP A 52 -16.39 10.13 10.87
N GLU A 53 -17.59 10.70 10.84
CA GLU A 53 -18.11 11.61 11.89
C GLU A 53 -17.22 12.85 12.18
N GLY A 54 -16.37 13.25 11.23
CA GLY A 54 -15.49 14.41 11.37
C GLY A 54 -14.28 14.16 12.27
N TRP A 55 -13.97 12.89 12.56
CA TRP A 55 -12.72 12.53 13.23
C TRP A 55 -11.52 12.90 12.35
N GLU A 56 -10.46 13.44 12.95
CA GLU A 56 -9.22 13.80 12.25
C GLU A 56 -7.99 13.42 13.06
N ALA A 57 -6.95 12.95 12.38
CA ALA A 57 -5.64 12.73 12.99
C ALA A 57 -4.76 13.97 12.80
N LYS A 58 -4.17 14.49 13.89
CA LYS A 58 -3.15 15.56 13.82
C LYS A 58 -1.73 15.02 13.88
N THR A 59 -1.57 13.76 14.28
CA THR A 59 -0.27 13.08 14.35
C THR A 59 -0.40 11.62 13.91
N ILE A 60 0.73 11.02 13.50
CA ILE A 60 0.80 9.59 13.16
C ILE A 60 0.41 8.73 14.37
N ASN A 61 0.79 9.12 15.58
CA ASN A 61 0.45 8.36 16.79
C ASN A 61 -1.07 8.35 17.02
N GLN A 62 -1.75 9.47 16.82
CA GLN A 62 -3.22 9.51 16.87
C GLN A 62 -3.85 8.62 15.79
N LEU A 63 -3.33 8.65 14.56
CA LEU A 63 -3.79 7.77 13.49
C LEU A 63 -3.63 6.28 13.85
N ARG A 64 -2.50 5.89 14.43
CA ARG A 64 -2.25 4.50 14.87
C ARG A 64 -3.16 4.03 16.01
N THR A 65 -3.70 4.97 16.80
CA THR A 65 -4.69 4.66 17.84
C THR A 65 -6.13 4.57 17.34
N GLN A 66 -6.41 4.98 16.09
CA GLN A 66 -7.74 4.87 15.51
C GLN A 66 -8.13 3.37 15.44
N PRO A 67 -9.31 2.94 15.92
CA PRO A 67 -9.61 1.52 16.11
C PRO A 67 -9.49 0.65 14.85
N LEU A 68 -9.95 1.16 13.70
CA LEU A 68 -9.85 0.47 12.41
C LEU A 68 -8.39 0.40 11.93
N VAL A 69 -7.64 1.49 12.01
CA VAL A 69 -6.21 1.53 11.66
C VAL A 69 -5.42 0.59 12.56
N ASN A 70 -5.66 0.62 13.86
CA ASN A 70 -5.01 -0.24 14.84
C ASN A 70 -5.31 -1.72 14.57
N LYS A 71 -6.58 -2.04 14.28
CA LYS A 71 -7.00 -3.39 13.91
C LYS A 71 -6.30 -3.86 12.64
N ILE A 72 -6.30 -3.06 11.57
CA ILE A 72 -5.63 -3.40 10.31
C ILE A 72 -4.12 -3.58 10.55
N TRP A 73 -3.50 -2.67 11.29
CA TRP A 73 -2.06 -2.70 11.60
C TRP A 73 -1.69 -4.01 12.31
N ASN A 74 -2.41 -4.38 13.37
CA ASN A 74 -2.10 -5.58 14.14
C ASN A 74 -2.51 -6.89 13.44
N GLN A 75 -3.35 -6.83 12.42
CA GLN A 75 -3.65 -7.99 11.57
C GLN A 75 -2.55 -8.29 10.55
N THR A 76 -1.61 -7.35 10.31
CA THR A 76 -0.51 -7.56 9.36
C THR A 76 0.63 -8.46 9.84
N GLU A 77 0.58 -8.97 11.08
CA GLU A 77 1.47 -10.05 11.52
C GLU A 77 1.32 -11.34 10.68
N ILE A 78 0.22 -11.47 9.92
CA ILE A 78 -0.01 -12.57 8.98
C ILE A 78 0.84 -12.43 7.69
N LEU A 79 1.32 -11.23 7.34
CA LEU A 79 2.18 -11.00 6.14
C LEU A 79 3.68 -11.15 6.43
N GLY A 80 4.06 -11.59 7.63
CA GLY A 80 5.42 -11.96 7.99
C GLY A 80 6.36 -10.76 8.26
N PRO A 81 7.48 -10.99 8.99
CA PRO A 81 8.36 -9.96 9.54
C PRO A 81 9.15 -9.13 8.50
N LYS A 82 8.93 -9.32 7.19
CA LYS A 82 9.62 -8.57 6.13
C LYS A 82 8.98 -7.23 5.82
N CYS A 83 7.67 -7.05 6.02
CA CYS A 83 6.98 -5.81 5.66
C CYS A 83 7.10 -4.70 6.72
N THR A 84 7.38 -5.04 7.98
CA THR A 84 7.44 -4.06 9.08
C THR A 84 8.74 -3.28 9.15
N LYS A 85 9.87 -3.85 8.70
CA LYS A 85 11.19 -3.16 8.72
C LYS A 85 11.27 -1.93 7.80
N LEU A 86 10.54 -1.92 6.68
CA LEU A 86 10.60 -0.83 5.70
C LEU A 86 9.95 0.48 6.17
N LEU A 87 9.08 0.44 7.19
CA LEU A 87 8.39 1.63 7.70
C LEU A 87 9.13 2.31 8.86
N ASP A 88 10.06 1.62 9.51
CA ASP A 88 10.85 2.18 10.61
C ASP A 88 12.21 2.74 10.14
N ASP A 89 12.72 2.31 8.98
CA ASP A 89 14.04 2.72 8.44
C ASP A 89 14.07 4.12 7.77
N HIS A 90 12.95 4.85 7.76
CA HIS A 90 12.85 6.21 7.17
C HIS A 90 12.40 7.29 8.18
N ARG A 91 12.65 7.09 9.49
CA ARG A 91 12.52 8.14 10.51
C ARG A 91 13.83 8.88 10.75
#